data_AF-A0A836LC52-F1
#
_entry.id   AF-A0A836LC52-F1
#
_cell.length_a   1.000
_cell.length_b   1.000
_cell.length_c   1.000
_cell.angle_alpha   90.00
_cell.angle_beta   90.00
_cell.angle_gamma   90.00
#
_symmetry.space_group_name_H-M   'P 1'
#
loop_
_entity.id
_entity.type
_entity.pdbx_description
1 polymer ?
#
loop_
_entity_poly.entity_id
_entity_poly.type
_entity_poly.pdbx_seq_one_letter_code
_entity_poly.pdbx_strand_id
1 'polypeptide(L)'
;MGIISSRPKGEFKYCGPVDFPYDEKVPQFEKRNGLLFRLVNNAEKSWAFYSDSKKYEFHVTVVFGPNSSNLIPLGNTSISEGPNGCIVAKTIVYPRMTQPFIQGDVDGFTSTVNAVLLTRGFKECSNAENSDELESYTR
;
A
#
# COMPACT_ATOMS: atom_id res chain seq x y z
N MET A 1 0.12 9.32 38.49
CA MET A 1 -1.05 9.45 37.59
C MET A 1 -0.53 9.47 36.16
N GLY A 2 -1.29 8.87 35.23
CA GLY A 2 -0.79 8.26 33.99
C GLY A 2 0.06 9.14 33.08
N ILE A 3 1.25 8.62 32.73
CA ILE A 3 2.01 9.09 31.58
C ILE A 3 1.22 8.65 30.35
N ILE A 4 0.49 9.58 29.74
CA ILE A 4 -0.03 9.40 28.39
C ILE A 4 1.22 9.43 27.50
N SER A 5 1.83 8.27 27.27
CA SER A 5 2.93 8.16 26.31
C SER A 5 2.34 8.36 24.91
N SER A 6 2.39 9.61 24.45
CA SER A 6 2.30 9.90 23.02
C SER A 6 3.44 9.14 22.36
N ARG A 7 3.14 7.96 21.78
CA ARG A 7 4.10 7.19 21.01
C ARG A 7 4.71 8.09 19.93
N PRO A 8 6.01 8.00 19.64
CA PRO A 8 6.63 8.85 18.65
C PRO A 8 5.99 8.64 17.27
N LYS A 9 5.75 9.76 16.58
CA LYS A 9 5.21 9.81 15.21
C LYS A 9 6.11 8.94 14.32
N GLY A 10 5.59 7.87 13.72
CA GLY A 10 6.36 6.99 12.83
C GLY A 10 6.59 5.55 13.31
N GLU A 11 6.11 5.16 14.49
CA GLU A 11 6.15 3.75 14.92
C GLU A 11 4.96 2.95 14.37
N PHE A 12 5.26 1.75 13.84
CA PHE A 12 4.22 0.80 13.46
C PHE A 12 3.46 0.36 14.71
N LYS A 13 2.12 0.37 14.63
CA LYS A 13 1.29 -0.08 15.75
C LYS A 13 1.09 -1.59 15.72
N TYR A 14 1.16 -2.19 14.53
CA TYR A 14 1.10 -3.64 14.28
C TYR A 14 2.47 -4.20 13.88
N CYS A 15 2.54 -5.46 13.43
CA CYS A 15 3.79 -6.23 13.19
C CYS A 15 4.79 -5.61 12.18
N GLY A 16 4.56 -4.38 11.69
CA GLY A 16 5.37 -3.75 10.65
C GLY A 16 5.32 -4.51 9.33
N PRO A 17 5.99 -3.99 8.30
CA PRO A 17 6.20 -4.72 7.06
C PRO A 17 7.25 -5.83 7.29
N VAL A 18 6.83 -7.09 7.25
CA VAL A 18 7.75 -8.25 7.37
C VAL A 18 8.31 -8.64 6.00
N ASP A 19 7.54 -8.39 4.94
CA ASP A 19 7.82 -8.88 3.58
C ASP A 19 8.55 -7.89 2.66
N PHE A 20 9.03 -6.75 3.17
CA PHE A 20 9.69 -5.75 2.33
C PHE A 20 10.86 -5.06 3.04
N PRO A 21 12.10 -5.18 2.55
CA PRO A 21 13.23 -4.43 3.06
C PRO A 21 13.10 -2.95 2.70
N TYR A 22 13.33 -2.05 3.64
CA TYR A 22 13.26 -0.60 3.42
C TYR A 22 14.35 0.12 4.23
N ASP A 23 14.93 1.15 3.62
CA ASP A 23 15.89 2.04 4.26
C ASP A 23 15.18 3.21 4.94
N GLU A 24 14.13 3.71 4.28
CA GLU A 24 13.38 4.89 4.71
C GLU A 24 11.89 4.58 4.80
N LYS A 25 11.23 5.17 5.81
CA LYS A 25 9.77 5.17 5.94
C LYS A 25 9.25 6.59 6.09
N VAL A 26 8.21 6.93 5.33
CA VAL A 26 7.58 8.25 5.33
C VAL A 26 6.08 8.09 5.62
N PRO A 27 5.56 8.62 6.74
CA PRO A 27 4.12 8.61 7.01
C PRO A 27 3.40 9.52 6.01
N GLN A 28 2.37 9.00 5.33
CA GLN A 28 1.57 9.79 4.36
C GLN A 28 0.44 10.58 5.02
N PHE A 29 0.06 10.22 6.26
CA PHE A 29 -0.94 10.98 7.02
C PHE A 29 -0.34 11.59 8.28
N GLU A 30 -0.64 12.85 8.53
CA GLU A 30 -0.26 13.52 9.79
C GLU A 30 -1.21 13.19 10.94
N LYS A 31 -2.43 12.74 10.64
CA LYS A 31 -3.44 12.37 11.63
C LYS A 31 -3.20 10.92 12.12
N ARG A 32 -3.28 10.72 13.44
CA ARG A 32 -2.99 9.45 14.14
C ARG A 32 -1.54 8.99 13.95
N ASN A 33 -1.26 7.69 13.95
CA ASN A 33 0.09 7.12 13.89
C ASN A 33 0.79 7.25 12.53
N GLY A 34 0.12 7.75 11.49
CA GLY A 34 0.65 7.73 10.12
C GLY A 34 -0.26 6.99 9.14
N LEU A 35 -1.08 6.03 9.62
CA LEU A 35 -2.08 5.19 8.93
C LEU A 35 -1.59 4.41 7.69
N LEU A 36 -0.92 5.09 6.77
CA LEU A 36 -0.22 4.56 5.62
C LEU A 36 1.23 5.06 5.66
N PHE A 37 2.17 4.13 5.53
CA PHE A 37 3.59 4.43 5.48
C PHE A 37 4.10 4.09 4.09
N ARG A 38 4.78 5.04 3.46
CA ARG A 38 5.57 4.76 2.27
C ARG A 38 6.93 4.25 2.70
N LEU A 39 7.29 3.09 2.22
CA LEU A 39 8.58 2.46 2.42
C LEU A 39 9.41 2.68 1.15
N VAL A 40 10.64 3.16 1.31
CA VAL A 40 11.57 3.37 0.21
C VAL A 40 12.81 2.54 0.47
N ASN A 41 13.17 1.73 -0.52
CA ASN A 41 14.39 0.96 -0.56
C ASN A 41 15.32 1.61 -1.59
N ASN A 42 16.42 2.18 -1.10
CA ASN A 42 17.38 2.88 -1.94
C ASN A 42 18.32 1.89 -2.67
N ALA A 43 18.53 0.70 -2.11
CA ALA A 43 19.36 -0.34 -2.74
C ALA A 43 18.68 -0.90 -4.01
N GLU A 44 17.38 -1.20 -3.92
CA GLU A 44 16.61 -1.74 -5.05
C GLU A 44 15.88 -0.66 -5.86
N LYS A 45 15.95 0.60 -5.42
CA LYS A 45 15.16 1.73 -5.95
C LYS A 45 13.67 1.40 -6.04
N SER A 46 13.15 0.72 -5.02
CA SER A 46 11.78 0.20 -4.98
C SER A 46 10.97 0.83 -3.86
N TRP A 47 9.70 1.07 -4.15
CA TRP A 47 8.77 1.70 -3.23
C TRP A 47 7.67 0.72 -2.88
N ALA A 48 7.27 0.72 -1.61
CA ALA A 48 6.13 -0.03 -1.13
C ALA A 48 5.28 0.84 -0.20
N PHE A 49 4.05 0.41 0.03
CA PHE A 49 3.16 1.06 0.99
C PHE A 49 2.68 0.04 2.02
N TYR A 50 2.72 0.43 3.29
CA TYR A 50 2.23 -0.36 4.40
C TYR A 50 1.05 0.31 5.08
N SER A 51 -0.07 -0.41 5.18
CA SER A 51 -1.26 0.06 5.90
C SER A 51 -1.25 -0.46 7.34
N ASP A 52 -1.12 0.46 8.30
CA ASP A 52 -1.25 0.18 9.73
C ASP A 52 -2.72 0.27 10.21
N SER A 53 -3.67 0.29 9.27
CA SER A 53 -5.10 0.31 9.55
C SER A 53 -5.70 -1.10 9.54
N LYS A 54 -6.85 -1.27 10.19
CA LYS A 54 -7.71 -2.48 10.11
C LYS A 54 -9.05 -2.24 9.42
N LYS A 55 -9.42 -0.98 9.21
CA LYS A 55 -10.78 -0.59 8.80
C LYS A 55 -10.81 0.22 7.51
N TYR A 56 -9.64 0.62 7.02
CA TYR A 56 -9.50 1.50 5.88
C TYR A 56 -8.58 0.86 4.85
N GLU A 57 -9.01 0.90 3.59
CA GLU A 57 -8.18 0.64 2.43
C GLU A 57 -7.69 1.98 1.88
N PHE A 58 -6.46 2.01 1.39
CA PHE A 58 -5.85 3.23 0.89
C PHE A 58 -5.70 3.15 -0.61
N HIS A 59 -6.37 4.07 -1.30
CA HIS A 59 -6.24 4.26 -2.73
C HIS A 59 -5.13 5.28 -2.94
N VAL A 60 -3.97 4.80 -3.36
CA VAL A 60 -2.80 5.62 -3.59
C VAL A 60 -2.70 5.90 -5.08
N THR A 61 -2.62 7.17 -5.44
CA THR A 61 -2.33 7.62 -6.81
C THR A 61 -1.08 8.49 -6.76
N VAL A 62 -0.04 8.09 -7.49
CA VAL A 62 1.20 8.85 -7.61
C VAL A 62 1.37 9.26 -9.06
N VAL A 63 1.59 10.55 -9.27
CA VAL A 63 1.95 11.10 -10.58
C VAL A 63 3.44 11.39 -10.55
N PHE A 64 4.18 10.72 -11.43
CA PHE A 64 5.61 10.89 -11.65
C PHE A 64 5.86 11.91 -12.75
N GLY A 65 6.90 12.72 -12.56
CA GLY A 65 7.33 13.70 -13.55
C GLY A 65 7.87 13.05 -14.83
N PRO A 66 7.94 13.80 -15.95
CA PRO A 66 8.38 13.30 -17.25
C PRO A 66 9.85 12.87 -17.30
N ASN A 67 10.66 13.27 -16.31
CA ASN A 67 12.05 12.86 -16.17
C ASN A 67 12.21 11.49 -15.47
N SER A 68 11.14 10.97 -14.86
CA SER A 68 11.19 9.67 -14.20
C SER A 68 11.36 8.57 -15.24
N SER A 69 12.32 7.67 -15.02
CA SER A 69 12.71 6.66 -16.00
C SER A 69 12.82 5.29 -15.36
N ASN A 70 12.66 4.25 -16.19
CA ASN A 70 12.74 2.85 -15.75
C ASN A 70 11.74 2.50 -14.64
N LEU A 71 10.52 3.08 -14.68
CA LEU A 71 9.46 2.77 -13.72
C LEU A 71 8.77 1.45 -14.07
N ILE A 72 8.95 0.46 -13.21
CA ILE A 72 8.36 -0.86 -13.31
C ILE A 72 7.25 -0.97 -12.26
N PRO A 73 6.00 -1.28 -12.63
CA PRO A 73 4.94 -1.55 -11.66
C PRO A 73 5.21 -2.86 -10.93
N LEU A 74 5.00 -2.87 -9.61
CA LEU A 74 5.08 -4.07 -8.78
C LEU A 74 3.73 -4.42 -8.16
N GLY A 75 3.53 -5.71 -7.90
CA GLY A 75 2.32 -6.24 -7.27
C GLY A 75 1.06 -5.91 -8.09
N ASN A 76 0.07 -5.31 -7.44
CA ASN A 76 -1.22 -4.95 -8.05
C ASN A 76 -1.25 -3.49 -8.53
N THR A 77 -0.10 -2.90 -8.83
CA THR A 77 0.00 -1.50 -9.25
C THR A 77 -0.31 -1.35 -10.73
N SER A 78 -1.24 -0.45 -11.05
CA SER A 78 -1.58 -0.07 -12.42
C SER A 78 -0.87 1.21 -12.78
N ILE A 79 -0.06 1.19 -13.85
CA ILE A 79 0.59 2.37 -14.42
C ILE A 79 -0.14 2.77 -15.70
N SER A 80 -0.30 4.07 -15.91
CA SER A 80 -0.86 4.65 -17.13
C SER A 80 -0.13 5.93 -17.47
N GLU A 81 0.10 6.17 -18.76
CA GLU A 81 0.68 7.42 -19.24
C GLU A 81 -0.40 8.53 -19.17
N GLY A 82 -0.06 9.60 -18.48
CA GLY A 82 -0.88 10.79 -18.35
C GLY A 82 -0.60 11.82 -19.45
N PRO A 83 -1.37 12.93 -19.46
CA PRO A 83 -1.08 14.03 -20.35
C PRO A 83 0.29 14.63 -20.04
N ASN A 84 0.99 15.10 -21.09
CA ASN A 84 2.31 15.75 -21.02
C ASN A 84 3.50 14.82 -20.67
N GLY A 85 3.37 13.50 -20.85
CA GLY A 85 4.45 12.55 -20.59
C GLY A 85 4.67 12.21 -19.12
N CYS A 86 3.75 12.61 -18.24
CA CYS A 86 3.76 12.21 -16.84
C CYS A 86 3.29 10.75 -16.71
N ILE A 87 3.81 10.02 -15.74
CA ILE A 87 3.42 8.62 -15.50
C ILE A 87 2.52 8.55 -14.26
N VAL A 88 1.32 7.99 -14.38
CA VAL A 88 0.36 7.89 -13.28
C VAL A 88 0.29 6.44 -12.80
N ALA A 89 0.72 6.20 -11.56
CA ALA A 89 0.64 4.90 -10.92
C ALA A 89 -0.46 4.88 -9.85
N LYS A 90 -1.28 3.83 -9.85
CA LYS A 90 -2.40 3.64 -8.93
C LYS A 90 -2.30 2.28 -8.27
N THR A 91 -2.50 2.24 -6.95
CA THR A 91 -2.54 1.00 -6.19
C THR A 91 -3.54 1.08 -5.05
N ILE A 92 -4.00 -0.07 -4.58
CA ILE A 92 -4.90 -0.21 -3.44
C ILE A 92 -4.16 -0.99 -2.35
N VAL A 93 -4.02 -0.37 -1.18
CA VAL A 93 -3.33 -0.97 -0.03
C VAL A 93 -4.36 -1.42 0.99
N TYR A 94 -4.50 -2.73 1.12
CA TYR A 94 -5.41 -3.35 2.06
C TYR A 94 -4.92 -3.22 3.53
N PRO A 95 -5.83 -3.31 4.51
CA PRO A 95 -5.49 -3.19 5.93
C PRO A 95 -4.49 -4.25 6.40
N ARG A 96 -3.46 -3.84 7.16
CA ARG A 96 -2.39 -4.71 7.67
C ARG A 96 -1.55 -5.41 6.61
N MET A 97 -1.58 -4.93 5.38
CA MET A 97 -0.78 -5.47 4.29
C MET A 97 0.24 -4.45 3.82
N THR A 98 1.37 -5.00 3.35
CA THR A 98 2.36 -4.29 2.57
C THR A 98 2.05 -4.54 1.10
N GLN A 99 2.01 -3.48 0.29
CA GLN A 99 1.89 -3.59 -1.15
C GLN A 99 3.09 -2.94 -1.82
N PRO A 100 3.87 -3.70 -2.61
CA PRO A 100 4.90 -3.12 -3.44
C PRO A 100 4.23 -2.27 -4.53
N PHE A 101 4.86 -1.16 -4.88
CA PHE A 101 4.27 -0.15 -5.73
C PHE A 101 4.97 -0.05 -7.06
N ILE A 102 6.19 0.48 -7.05
CA ILE A 102 7.01 0.66 -8.24
C ILE A 102 8.46 0.40 -7.91
N GLN A 103 9.24 0.18 -8.95
CA GLN A 103 10.70 0.16 -8.90
C GLN A 103 11.25 1.00 -10.04
N GLY A 104 12.24 1.85 -9.78
CA GLY A 104 12.84 2.69 -10.82
C GLY A 104 13.40 4.01 -10.31
N ASP A 105 13.77 4.87 -11.25
CA ASP A 105 14.31 6.19 -10.95
C ASP A 105 13.20 7.23 -11.00
N VAL A 106 12.92 7.84 -9.85
CA VAL A 106 11.84 8.80 -9.67
C VAL A 106 12.43 10.21 -9.58
N ASP A 107 12.14 11.03 -10.59
CA ASP A 107 12.48 12.46 -10.62
C ASP A 107 11.21 13.30 -10.52
N GLY A 108 10.93 13.80 -9.32
CA GLY A 108 9.73 14.56 -8.97
C GLY A 108 8.45 13.72 -8.98
N PHE A 109 7.68 13.78 -7.89
CA PHE A 109 6.41 13.06 -7.80
C PHE A 109 5.37 13.84 -6.98
N THR A 110 4.10 13.58 -7.27
CA THR A 110 2.96 14.04 -6.47
C THR A 110 2.16 12.84 -6.02
N SER A 111 2.05 12.61 -4.70
CA SER A 111 1.23 11.54 -4.13
C SER A 111 -0.11 12.08 -3.63
N THR A 112 -1.19 11.44 -4.07
CA THR A 112 -2.54 11.66 -3.57
C THR A 112 -3.03 10.36 -2.94
N VAL A 113 -3.43 10.41 -1.69
CA VAL A 113 -3.89 9.23 -0.94
C VAL A 113 -5.30 9.45 -0.45
N ASN A 114 -6.19 8.51 -0.77
CA ASN A 114 -7.57 8.50 -0.29
C ASN A 114 -7.78 7.30 0.64
N ALA A 115 -8.33 7.55 1.82
CA ALA A 115 -8.68 6.51 2.78
C ALA A 115 -10.16 6.18 2.66
N VAL A 116 -10.48 4.96 2.21
CA VAL A 116 -11.86 4.48 2.07
C VAL A 116 -12.13 3.49 3.19
N LEU A 117 -13.30 3.59 3.84
CA LEU A 117 -13.73 2.60 4.83
C LEU A 117 -14.01 1.28 4.14
N LEU A 118 -13.45 0.17 4.63
CA LEU A 118 -13.91 -1.15 4.21
C LEU A 118 -15.35 -1.33 4.69
N THR A 119 -16.30 -1.17 3.78
CA THR A 119 -17.66 -1.65 3.96
C THR A 119 -17.64 -3.17 4.04
N ARG A 120 -18.45 -3.74 4.94
CA ARG A 120 -18.53 -5.20 5.22
C ARG A 120 -18.85 -6.11 4.01
N GLY A 121 -19.06 -5.56 2.82
CA GLY A 121 -19.22 -6.31 1.57
C GLY A 121 -17.96 -7.04 1.10
N PHE A 122 -16.77 -6.73 1.62
CA PHE A 122 -15.54 -7.48 1.32
C PHE A 122 -15.40 -8.72 2.23
N LYS A 123 -16.42 -9.57 2.23
CA LYS A 123 -16.43 -10.86 2.91
C LYS A 123 -16.85 -11.98 1.97
N GLU A 124 -16.35 -11.98 0.73
CA GLU A 124 -16.77 -12.99 -0.26
C GLU A 124 -15.74 -13.31 -1.36
N CYS A 125 -14.44 -13.09 -1.15
CA CYS A 125 -13.41 -13.65 -2.06
C CYS A 125 -12.39 -14.58 -1.38
N SER A 126 -12.50 -14.78 -0.06
CA SER A 126 -11.68 -15.74 0.69
C SER A 126 -12.54 -16.83 1.34
N ASN A 127 -13.55 -17.31 0.59
CA ASN A 127 -14.28 -18.56 0.84
C ASN A 127 -14.67 -19.19 -0.51
N ALA A 128 -13.78 -19.11 -1.52
CA ALA A 128 -13.96 -19.77 -2.82
C ALA A 128 -12.94 -20.92 -3.02
N GLU A 129 -12.33 -21.39 -1.95
CA GLU A 129 -11.41 -22.54 -1.94
C GLU A 129 -11.80 -23.52 -0.83
N ASN A 130 -13.06 -23.95 -0.77
CA ASN A 130 -13.44 -25.21 -0.13
C ASN A 130 -14.89 -25.63 -0.48
N SER A 131 -15.17 -25.93 -1.74
CA SER A 131 -16.46 -26.55 -2.11
C SER A 131 -16.38 -27.49 -3.31
N ASP A 132 -15.29 -28.24 -3.46
CA ASP A 132 -15.12 -29.29 -4.48
C ASP A 132 -14.98 -30.70 -3.87
N GLU A 133 -15.52 -30.96 -2.67
CA GLU A 133 -15.45 -32.31 -2.06
C GLU A 133 -16.77 -32.85 -1.44
N LEU A 134 -17.95 -32.36 -1.85
CA LEU A 134 -19.23 -32.91 -1.35
C LEU A 134 -20.30 -33.22 -2.43
N GLU A 135 -19.89 -33.52 -3.66
CA GLU A 135 -20.80 -34.03 -4.72
C GLU A 135 -20.43 -35.45 -5.21
N SER A 136 -19.83 -36.29 -4.36
CA SER A 136 -19.58 -37.71 -4.69
C SER A 136 -20.21 -38.71 -3.72
N TYR A 137 -21.09 -38.27 -2.80
CA TYR A 137 -21.78 -39.18 -1.86
C TYR A 137 -23.30 -39.28 -2.10
N THR A 138 -23.80 -38.88 -3.26
CA THR A 138 -25.20 -39.11 -3.61
C THR A 138 -25.38 -39.49 -5.07
N ARG A 139 -24.76 -40.61 -5.47
CA ARG A 139 -25.37 -41.53 -6.42
C ARG A 139 -24.79 -42.93 -6.35
#